data_AF-A0A8J6XVM2-F1
#
_entry.id   AF-A0A8J6XVM2-F1
#
_cell.length_a   1.000
_cell.length_b   1.000
_cell.length_c   1.000
_cell.angle_alpha   90.00
_cell.angle_beta   90.00
_cell.angle_gamma   90.00
#
_symmetry.space_group_name_H-M   'P 1'
#
loop_
_entity.id
_entity.type
_entity.pdbx_description
1 polymer ?
#
loop_
_entity_poly.entity_id
_entity_poly.type
_entity_poly.pdbx_seq_one_letter_code
_entity_poly.pdbx_strand_id
1 'polypeptide(L)' 'MSKLNHSWTNWAKLIEANAQAGVQREISEHKAKGNPVFYEEDNKLIMETSLGERFEYKYTN' A
#
# COMPACT_ATOMS: atom_id res chain seq x y z
N MET A 1 27.13 13.62 18.68
CA MET A 1 25.75 13.68 18.14
C MET A 1 25.45 12.64 17.04
N SER A 2 26.38 11.77 16.61
CA SER A 2 26.15 10.86 15.46
C SER A 2 25.40 9.55 15.75
N LYS A 3 25.38 9.07 17.00
CA LYS A 3 24.76 7.79 17.36
C LYS A 3 23.22 7.83 17.43
N LEU A 4 22.64 8.98 17.79
CA LEU A 4 21.17 9.15 17.87
C LEU A 4 20.52 9.13 16.48
N ASN A 5 21.16 9.74 15.49
CA ASN A 5 20.60 9.84 14.13
C ASN A 5 20.51 8.47 13.44
N HIS A 6 21.52 7.61 13.63
CA HIS A 6 21.49 6.23 13.10
C HIS A 6 20.38 5.37 13.72
N SER A 7 20.13 5.55 15.02
CA SER A 7 19.04 4.87 15.73
C SER A 7 17.67 5.26 15.16
N TRP A 8 17.41 6.56 15.03
CA TRP A 8 16.14 7.06 14.53
C TRP A 8 15.84 6.62 13.09
N THR A 9 16.84 6.65 12.19
CA THR A 9 16.66 6.19 10.80
C THR A 9 16.33 4.68 10.74
N ASN A 10 16.92 3.87 11.61
CA ASN A 10 16.61 2.44 11.67
C ASN A 10 15.18 2.19 12.18
N TRP A 11 14.75 2.95 13.20
CA TRP A 11 13.37 2.90 13.68
C TRP A 11 12.37 3.33 12.61
N ALA A 12 12.64 4.41 11.87
CA ALA A 12 11.79 4.86 10.78
C ALA A 12 11.62 3.78 9.70
N LYS A 13 12.73 3.16 9.27
CA LYS A 13 12.70 2.05 8.30
C LYS A 13 11.90 0.84 8.81
N LEU A 14 12.02 0.50 10.09
CA LEU A 14 11.28 -0.60 10.68
C LEU A 14 9.78 -0.32 10.70
N ILE A 15 9.39 0.91 11.06
CA ILE A 15 7.98 1.33 11.06
C ILE A 15 7.40 1.26 9.64
N GLU A 16 8.13 1.80 8.66
CA GLU A 16 7.74 1.74 7.25
C GLU A 16 7.58 0.30 6.75
N ALA A 17 8.54 -0.58 7.05
CA ALA A 17 8.46 -1.99 6.68
C ALA A 17 7.25 -2.69 7.32
N ASN A 18 6.97 -2.42 8.60
CA ASN A 18 5.80 -2.99 9.28
C ASN A 18 4.47 -2.47 8.72
N ALA A 19 4.41 -1.17 8.39
CA ALA A 19 3.24 -0.58 7.76
C ALA A 19 2.98 -1.20 6.38
N GLN A 20 4.04 -1.33 5.56
CA GLN A 20 3.95 -1.95 4.25
C GLN A 20 3.50 -3.42 4.34
N ALA A 21 4.04 -4.19 5.28
CA ALA A 21 3.63 -5.58 5.51
C ALA A 21 2.14 -5.68 5.92
N GLY A 22 1.66 -4.76 6.75
CA GLY A 22 0.25 -4.66 7.13
C GLY A 22 -0.67 -4.42 5.93
N VAL A 23 -0.31 -3.44 5.08
CA VAL A 23 -1.05 -3.12 3.84
C VAL A 23 -1.08 -4.31 2.89
N GLN A 24 0.05 -5.00 2.68
CA GLN A 24 0.10 -6.19 1.81
C GLN A 24 -0.81 -7.32 2.30
N ARG A 25 -0.89 -7.51 3.63
CA ARG A 25 -1.83 -8.49 4.22
C ARG A 25 -3.28 -8.10 3.96
N GLU A 26 -3.65 -6.84 4.20
CA GLU A 26 -5.00 -6.34 3.94
C GLU A 26 -5.39 -6.52 2.46
N ILE A 27 -4.53 -6.09 1.53
CA ILE A 27 -4.71 -6.29 0.08
C ILE A 27 -4.96 -7.77 -0.25
N SER A 28 -4.17 -8.67 0.35
CA SER A 28 -4.31 -10.12 0.13
C SER A 28 -5.66 -10.64 0.63
N GLU A 29 -6.13 -10.19 1.80
CA GLU A 29 -7.44 -10.55 2.34
C GLU A 29 -8.60 -10.02 1.48
N HIS A 30 -8.48 -8.80 0.95
CA HIS A 30 -9.46 -8.23 0.03
C HIS A 30 -9.55 -9.05 -1.26
N LYS A 31 -8.40 -9.36 -1.89
CA LYS A 31 -8.34 -10.18 -3.09
C LYS A 31 -8.91 -11.58 -2.87
N ALA A 32 -8.58 -12.23 -1.75
CA ALA A 32 -9.11 -13.54 -1.40
C ALA A 32 -10.64 -13.56 -1.23
N LYS A 33 -11.25 -12.43 -0.84
CA LYS A 33 -12.71 -12.25 -0.75
C LYS A 33 -13.36 -11.84 -2.07
N GLY A 34 -12.60 -11.69 -3.15
CA GLY A 34 -13.10 -11.20 -4.43
C GLY A 34 -13.35 -9.69 -4.46
N ASN A 35 -12.89 -8.95 -3.45
CA ASN A 35 -13.05 -7.50 -3.40
C ASN A 35 -11.96 -6.83 -4.25
N PRO A 36 -12.32 -5.81 -5.06
CA PRO A 36 -11.34 -4.98 -5.73
C PRO A 36 -10.54 -4.14 -4.71
N VAL A 37 -9.32 -3.81 -5.08
CA VAL A 37 -8.41 -2.93 -4.31
C VAL A 37 -8.28 -1.63 -5.08
N PHE A 38 -8.39 -0.50 -4.37
CA PHE A 38 -8.31 0.84 -4.96
C PHE A 38 -7.06 1.54 -4.45
N TYR A 39 -6.26 2.11 -5.35
CA TYR A 39 -5.05 2.84 -5.01
C TYR A 39 -4.72 3.89 -6.06
N GLU A 40 -3.79 4.79 -5.73
CA GLU A 40 -3.25 5.76 -6.68
C GLU A 40 -1.88 5.28 -7.21
N GLU A 41 -1.67 5.32 -8.51
CA GLU A 41 -0.39 5.11 -9.17
C GLU A 41 -0.19 6.18 -10.25
N ASP A 42 0.95 6.88 -10.24
CA ASP A 42 1.27 7.94 -11.22
C ASP A 42 0.16 9.01 -11.38
N ASN A 43 -0.43 9.47 -10.27
CA ASN A 43 -1.59 10.38 -10.22
C ASN A 43 -2.85 9.84 -10.90
N LYS A 44 -2.96 8.53 -11.09
CA LYS A 44 -4.15 7.86 -11.61
C LYS A 44 -4.77 7.01 -10.52
N LEU A 45 -6.09 7.11 -10.43
CA LEU A 45 -6.88 6.26 -9.56
C LEU A 45 -7.08 4.90 -10.23
N ILE A 46 -6.53 3.86 -9.63
CA ILE A 46 -6.54 2.49 -10.15
C ILE A 46 -7.44 1.62 -9.28
N MET A 47 -8.32 0.86 -9.93
CA MET A 47 -9.02 -0.27 -9.36
C MET A 47 -8.36 -1.54 -9.89
N GLU A 48 -7.90 -2.40 -9.00
CA GLU A 48 -7.37 -3.72 -9.32
C GLU A 48 -8.33 -4.81 -8.86
N THR A 49 -8.73 -5.70 -9.77
CA THR A 49 -9.61 -6.82 -9.45
C THR A 49 -8.87 -7.90 -8.66
N SER A 50 -9.61 -8.82 -8.04
CA SER A 50 -9.01 -10.00 -7.38
C SER A 50 -8.20 -10.89 -8.33
N LEU A 51 -8.45 -10.79 -9.64
CA LEU A 51 -7.71 -11.49 -10.69
C LEU A 51 -6.46 -10.72 -11.17
N GLY A 52 -6.22 -9.51 -10.64
CA GLY A 52 -5.09 -8.66 -11.01
C GLY A 52 -5.31 -7.82 -12.26
N GLU A 53 -6.54 -7.75 -12.77
CA GLU A 53 -6.88 -6.85 -13.87
C GLU A 53 -6.96 -5.41 -13.35
N ARG A 54 -6.45 -4.44 -14.11
CA ARG A 54 -6.28 -3.06 -13.68
C ARG A 54 -7.11 -2.12 -14.54
N PHE A 55 -7.84 -1.23 -13.89
CA PHE A 55 -8.70 -0.25 -14.55
C PHE A 55 -8.46 1.13 -13.93
N GLU A 56 -8.28 2.14 -14.78
CA GLU A 56 -8.36 3.53 -14.32
C GLU A 56 -9.83 3.85 -14.00
N TYR A 57 -10.10 4.36 -12.81
CA TYR A 57 -11.44 4.80 -12.43
C TYR A 57 -11.46 6.31 -12.22
N LYS A 58 -12.62 6.92 -12.49
CA LYS A 58 -12.86 8.34 -12.22
C LYS A 58 -13.94 8.44 -11.16
N TYR A 59 -13.63 9.10 -10.05
CA TYR A 59 -14.65 9.49 -9.11
C TYR A 59 -15.45 10.63 -9.73
N THR A 60 -16.68 10.33 -10.16
CA THR A 60 -17.64 11.35 -10.62
C THR A 60 -18.54 11.64 -9.44
N ASN A 61 -18.48 12.89 -8.97
CA ASN A 61 -19.30 13.40 -7.86
C ASN A 61 -20.67 13.86 -8.39
#